data_AF-X1DE82-F1
#
_entry.id   AF-X1DE82-F1
#
_cell.length_a   1.000
_cell.length_b   1.000
_cell.length_c   1.000
_cell.angle_alpha   90.00
_cell.angle_beta   90.00
_cell.angle_gamma   90.00
#
_symmetry.space_group_name_H-M   'P 1'
#
loop_
_entity.id
_entity.type
_entity.pdbx_description
1 polymer ?
#
loop_
_entity_poly.entity_id
_entity_poly.type
_entity_poly.pdbx_seq_one_letter_code
_entity_poly.pdbx_strand_id
1 'polypeptide(L)'
;MTEEEIKALSFEIGMLGSSGLDYTSPDKKHTLRNCPGEKFSGLQLMCLMYAGFSRFAPEQNLSMDLEEPFRTALQLYDAKKEENE
;
A
#
# COMPACT_ATOMS: atom_id res chain seq x y z
N MET A 1 -11.64 -0.56 -8.40
CA MET A 1 -11.71 -0.37 -6.94
C MET A 1 -12.28 1.01 -6.66
N THR A 2 -13.25 1.11 -5.76
CA THR A 2 -13.75 2.39 -5.23
C THR A 2 -12.84 2.92 -4.12
N GLU A 3 -12.99 4.19 -3.75
CA GLU A 3 -12.22 4.77 -2.62
C GLU A 3 -12.51 4.07 -1.29
N GLU A 4 -13.73 3.57 -1.10
CA GLU A 4 -14.13 2.79 0.07
C GLU A 4 -13.38 1.47 0.15
N GLU A 5 -13.19 0.77 -0.97
CA GLU A 5 -12.42 -0.47 -1.03
C GLU A 5 -10.93 -0.21 -0.72
N ILE A 6 -10.36 0.88 -1.24
CA ILE A 6 -8.97 1.29 -0.95
C ILE A 6 -8.81 1.60 0.54
N LYS A 7 -9.77 2.32 1.12
CA LYS A 7 -9.78 2.64 2.56
C LYS A 7 -9.88 1.36 3.40
N ALA A 8 -10.83 0.49 3.10
CA ALA A 8 -11.00 -0.79 3.79
C ALA A 8 -9.73 -1.67 3.70
N LEU A 9 -9.12 -1.76 2.52
CA LEU A 9 -7.86 -2.46 2.30
C LEU A 9 -6.72 -1.86 3.15
N SER A 10 -6.59 -0.54 3.15
CA SER A 10 -5.53 0.16 3.90
C SER A 10 -5.68 -0.03 5.40
N PHE A 11 -6.91 0.01 5.92
CA PHE A 11 -7.20 -0.29 7.32
C PHE A 11 -6.90 -1.76 7.67
N GLU A 12 -7.31 -2.71 6.82
CA GLU A 12 -7.01 -4.12 7.02
C GLU A 12 -5.50 -4.37 7.11
N ILE A 13 -4.72 -3.75 6.22
CA ILE A 13 -3.27 -3.84 6.23
C ILE A 13 -2.68 -3.20 7.49
N GLY A 14 -3.18 -2.04 7.91
CA GLY A 14 -2.73 -1.40 9.15
C GLY A 14 -2.96 -2.27 10.39
N MET A 15 -4.09 -2.98 10.46
CA MET A 15 -4.36 -3.95 11.52
C MET A 15 -3.45 -5.20 11.45
N LEU A 16 -3.12 -5.65 10.24
CA LEU A 16 -2.13 -6.73 10.07
C LEU A 16 -0.73 -6.25 10.49
N GLY A 17 -0.39 -5.00 10.18
CA GLY A 17 0.84 -4.32 10.58
C GLY A 17 1.03 -4.28 12.10
N SER A 18 -0.03 -3.94 12.84
CA SER A 18 0.02 -3.88 14.30
C SER A 18 0.19 -5.24 14.99
N SER A 19 -0.16 -6.34 14.30
CA SER A 19 0.04 -7.71 14.79
C SER A 19 1.45 -8.25 14.52
N GLY A 20 2.30 -7.48 13.82
CA GLY A 20 3.63 -7.89 13.40
C GLY A 20 3.65 -8.31 11.93
N LEU A 21 4.27 -7.48 11.10
CA LEU A 21 4.45 -7.74 9.68
C LEU A 21 5.94 -7.97 9.40
N ASP A 22 6.25 -9.07 8.71
CA ASP A 22 7.62 -9.32 8.27
C ASP A 22 7.88 -8.57 6.96
N TYR A 23 8.20 -7.27 7.09
CA TYR A 23 8.56 -6.43 5.95
C TYR A 23 9.96 -6.72 5.42
N THR A 24 10.78 -7.46 6.17
CA THR A 24 12.16 -7.81 5.81
C THR A 24 12.23 -9.03 4.90
N SER A 25 11.23 -9.90 4.96
CA SER A 25 11.13 -11.07 4.10
C SER A 25 10.42 -10.75 2.77
N PRO A 26 10.97 -11.18 1.63
CA PRO A 26 10.27 -11.13 0.35
C PRO A 26 9.14 -12.16 0.25
N ASP A 27 8.98 -13.03 1.26
CA ASP A 27 7.98 -14.10 1.24
C ASP A 27 6.56 -13.54 1.23
N LYS A 28 5.80 -13.96 0.21
CA LYS A 28 4.37 -13.66 0.10
C LYS A 28 3.56 -14.60 0.98
N LYS A 29 3.51 -14.31 2.27
CA LYS A 29 2.80 -15.12 3.28
C LYS A 29 1.49 -14.49 3.75
N HIS A 30 1.29 -13.20 3.50
CA HIS A 30 0.13 -12.46 3.97
C HIS A 30 -0.99 -12.50 2.92
N THR A 31 -2.21 -12.76 3.37
CA THR A 31 -3.43 -12.74 2.54
C THR A 31 -4.38 -11.70 3.08
N LEU A 32 -5.03 -10.95 2.19
CA LEU A 32 -6.02 -9.93 2.54
C LEU A 32 -7.43 -10.50 2.32
N ARG A 33 -8.37 -10.17 3.20
CA ARG A 33 -9.77 -10.57 3.02
C ARG A 33 -10.41 -9.83 1.86
N ASN A 34 -9.99 -8.58 1.62
CA ASN A 34 -10.46 -7.80 0.48
C ASN A 34 -9.89 -8.27 -0.87
N CYS A 35 -8.79 -9.02 -0.88
CA CYS A 35 -8.19 -9.59 -2.09
C CYS A 35 -7.96 -11.10 -1.92
N PRO A 36 -9.04 -11.91 -1.88
CA PRO A 36 -8.93 -13.34 -1.65
C PRO A 36 -8.24 -14.02 -2.84
N GLY A 37 -7.24 -14.85 -2.55
CA GLY A 37 -6.50 -15.62 -3.55
C GLY A 37 -5.13 -15.04 -3.92
N GLU A 38 -4.84 -13.81 -3.51
CA GLU A 38 -3.52 -13.20 -3.71
C GLU A 38 -2.72 -13.18 -2.40
N LYS A 39 -1.43 -13.46 -2.53
CA LYS A 39 -0.48 -13.40 -1.42
C LYS A 39 0.44 -12.21 -1.62
N PHE A 40 0.67 -11.47 -0.55
CA PHE A 40 1.48 -10.28 -0.51
C PHE A 40 2.64 -10.46 0.47
N SER A 41 3.79 -9.85 0.16
CA SER A 41 4.88 -9.73 1.12
C SER A 41 4.61 -8.60 2.11
N GLY A 42 5.31 -8.59 3.25
CA GLY A 42 5.13 -7.51 4.24
C GLY A 42 5.44 -6.13 3.64
N LEU A 43 6.53 -6.01 2.86
CA LEU A 43 6.86 -4.74 2.21
C LEU A 43 5.77 -4.29 1.22
N GLN A 44 5.21 -5.21 0.42
CA GLN A 44 4.13 -4.88 -0.51
C GLN A 44 2.90 -4.33 0.23
N LEU A 45 2.52 -4.96 1.34
CA LEU A 45 1.42 -4.49 2.16
C LEU A 45 1.69 -3.09 2.73
N MET A 46 2.90 -2.85 3.25
CA MET A 46 3.28 -1.51 3.74
C MET A 46 3.16 -0.45 2.63
N CYS A 47 3.63 -0.74 1.42
CA CYS A 47 3.49 0.18 0.29
C CYS A 47 2.03 0.44 -0.11
N LEU A 48 1.18 -0.60 -0.14
CA LEU A 48 -0.24 -0.48 -0.45
C LEU A 48 -0.98 0.37 0.59
N MET A 49 -0.68 0.14 1.87
CA MET A 49 -1.22 0.92 2.97
C MET A 49 -0.79 2.39 2.84
N TYR A 50 0.50 2.64 2.67
CA TYR A 50 1.03 4.01 2.51
C TYR A 50 0.32 4.73 1.36
N ALA A 51 0.23 4.10 0.18
CA ALA A 51 -0.45 4.67 -0.98
C ALA A 51 -1.93 4.98 -0.74
N GLY A 52 -2.63 4.11 0.00
CA GLY A 52 -4.01 4.34 0.37
C GLY A 52 -4.15 5.52 1.34
N PHE A 53 -3.37 5.53 2.42
CA PHE A 53 -3.38 6.62 3.40
C PHE A 53 -2.98 7.96 2.79
N SER A 54 -1.99 8.01 1.89
CA SER A 54 -1.64 9.23 1.15
C SER A 54 -2.80 9.78 0.32
N ARG A 55 -3.76 8.94 -0.08
CA ARG A 55 -4.91 9.34 -0.91
C ARG A 55 -6.07 9.90 -0.09
N PHE A 56 -6.39 9.34 1.08
CA PHE A 56 -7.52 9.79 1.90
C PHE A 56 -7.13 10.60 3.14
N ALA A 57 -5.90 10.48 3.63
CA ALA A 57 -5.38 11.16 4.81
C ALA A 57 -3.89 11.53 4.63
N PRO A 58 -3.55 12.41 3.67
CA PRO A 58 -2.17 12.85 3.42
C PRO A 58 -1.54 13.56 4.63
N GLU A 59 -2.35 14.09 5.56
CA GLU A 59 -1.88 14.72 6.79
C GLU A 59 -1.42 13.71 7.86
N GLN A 60 -1.78 12.43 7.72
CA GLN A 60 -1.29 11.37 8.59
C GLN A 60 0.17 11.08 8.22
N ASN A 61 1.10 11.71 8.93
CA ASN A 61 2.50 11.40 8.78
C ASN A 61 2.78 10.03 9.41
N LEU A 62 2.70 8.98 8.59
CA LEU A 62 2.90 7.58 9.00
C LEU A 62 4.32 7.32 9.55
N SER A 63 5.23 8.30 9.49
CA SER A 63 6.62 8.17 9.97
C SER A 63 7.30 6.93 9.38
N MET A 64 7.02 6.65 8.10
CA MET A 64 7.57 5.54 7.33
C MET A 64 8.54 6.09 6.31
N ASP A 65 9.68 5.42 6.13
CA ASP A 65 10.67 5.72 5.07
C ASP A 65 10.19 5.25 3.68
N LEU A 66 8.90 5.46 3.40
CA LEU A 66 8.24 5.10 2.14
C LEU A 66 7.84 6.34 1.32
N GLU A 67 8.03 7.55 1.83
CA GLU A 67 7.66 8.79 1.15
C GLU A 67 8.40 8.97 -0.18
N GLU A 68 9.72 8.82 -0.18
CA GLU A 68 10.54 8.93 -1.38
C GLU A 68 10.18 7.86 -2.43
N PRO A 69 10.19 6.54 -2.12
CA PRO A 69 9.84 5.53 -3.11
C PRO A 69 8.38 5.62 -3.57
N PHE A 70 7.45 6.05 -2.70
CA PHE A 70 6.07 6.33 -3.11
C PHE A 70 5.99 7.48 -4.11
N ARG A 71 6.71 8.58 -3.86
CA ARG A 71 6.74 9.74 -4.77
C ARG A 71 7.31 9.34 -6.14
N THR A 72 8.41 8.58 -6.16
CA THR A 72 8.98 8.06 -7.40
C THR A 72 7.99 7.15 -8.14
N ALA A 73 7.32 6.23 -7.43
CA ALA A 73 6.32 5.36 -8.03
C ALA A 73 5.13 6.15 -8.61
N LEU A 74 4.69 7.20 -7.93
CA LEU A 74 3.62 8.08 -8.41
C LEU A 74 4.04 8.83 -9.68
N GLN A 75 5.25 9.39 -9.71
CA GLN A 75 5.80 10.05 -10.90
C GLN A 75 5.90 9.10 -12.10
N LEU A 76 6.34 7.85 -11.88
CA LEU A 76 6.40 6.83 -12.93
C LEU A 76 5.00 6.42 -13.41
N TYR A 77 4.03 6.36 -12.51
CA TYR A 77 2.64 6.06 -12.84
C TYR A 77 2.01 7.18 -13.69
N ASP A 78 2.21 8.44 -13.29
CA ASP A 78 1.70 9.61 -14.02
C ASP A 78 2.34 9.74 -15.39
N ALA A 79 3.67 9.61 -15.49
CA ALA A 79 4.38 9.62 -16.77
C ALA A 79 3.88 8.52 -17.72
N LYS A 80 3.65 7.31 -17.19
CA LYS A 80 3.10 6.20 -17.96
C LYS A 80 1.64 6.44 -18.36
N LYS A 81 0.86 7.16 -17.56
CA LYS A 81 -0.51 7.51 -17.91
C LYS A 81 -0.55 8.48 -19.09
N GLU A 82 0.31 9.49 -19.09
CA GLU A 82 0.46 10.46 -20.19
C GLU A 82 0.93 9.82 -21.50
N GLU A 83 1.74 8.76 -21.44
CA GLU A 83 2.16 7.99 -22.63
C GLU A 83 1.04 7.11 -23.24
N ASN A 84 -0.03 6.83 -22.49
CA ASN A 84 -1.13 5.97 -22.91
C ASN A 84 -2.45 6.73 -23.18
N GLU A 85 -2.42 8.08 -23.16
CA GLU A 85 -3.49 8.98 -23.62
C GLU A 85 -3.17 9.58 -25.00
#